data_AF-A0A847T685-F1
#
_entry.id   AF-A0A847T685-F1
#
_cell.length_a   1.000
_cell.length_b   1.000
_cell.length_c   1.000
_cell.angle_alpha   90.00
_cell.angle_beta   90.00
_cell.angle_gamma   90.00
#
_symmetry.space_group_name_H-M   'P 1'
#
loop_
_entity.id
_entity.type
_entity.pdbx_description
1 polymer ?
#
loop_
_entity_poly.entity_id
_entity_poly.type
_entity_poly.pdbx_seq_one_letter_code
_entity_poly.pdbx_strand_id
1 'polypeptide(L)'
;MNRKRIIAGLICCMGLGLAYPSGVMAQVSAIKTETVTGGSLIGRWDIKVNENGTDKPSWLEVELSGFRTLVGRFVSTGGSARPISKVNFDNGKFSFAIPPQWEREDRDLTLEGTVTADGISGTIHTSDGQSYPFTGVKAPDLKRTTPPVWGKPIKLFNGKDLTGWKALGENQWIVKNGVLSSPHSGANLISEKTFTDFKLHLEFRYQKGSNSGVYLRGRYETQIIDNPKTDHPNSHLFGGVYGFLVPSENAAIGPDQWQTYDITLVGRMVTIVANGKTIISNQEIPGITGGALDSNEAEPGPIYFQGDHGPIEFRNIVITPAK
;
A
#
# COMPACT_ATOMS: atom_id res chain seq x y z
N MET A 1 47.06 4.21 -51.51
CA MET A 1 47.52 5.17 -52.55
C MET A 1 46.30 6.01 -52.95
N ASN A 2 45.91 7.01 -52.16
CA ASN A 2 46.29 8.43 -52.22
C ASN A 2 45.90 9.17 -53.52
N ARG A 3 45.13 10.26 -53.35
CA ARG A 3 44.92 11.48 -54.18
C ARG A 3 43.65 11.56 -55.07
N LYS A 4 42.68 12.43 -54.71
CA LYS A 4 42.51 13.89 -55.05
C LYS A 4 41.96 14.06 -56.49
N ARG A 5 40.98 14.90 -56.89
CA ARG A 5 40.40 16.21 -56.47
C ARG A 5 39.01 16.37 -57.18
N ILE A 6 37.96 16.87 -56.52
CA ILE A 6 37.28 18.18 -56.71
C ILE A 6 37.21 18.72 -58.15
N ILE A 7 35.98 18.83 -58.70
CA ILE A 7 35.52 19.96 -59.52
C ILE A 7 34.09 20.31 -59.10
N ALA A 8 33.86 21.60 -58.87
CA ALA A 8 32.59 22.23 -58.53
C ALA A 8 31.66 22.35 -59.75
N GLY A 9 30.37 22.10 -59.55
CA GLY A 9 29.30 22.41 -60.49
C GLY A 9 28.20 23.17 -59.78
N LEU A 10 28.16 24.48 -60.01
CA LEU A 10 27.20 25.44 -59.51
C LEU A 10 25.89 25.29 -60.30
N ILE A 11 24.79 24.81 -59.70
CA ILE A 11 23.44 25.00 -60.27
C ILE A 11 22.44 25.37 -59.16
N CYS A 12 22.20 26.68 -59.10
CA CYS A 12 20.93 27.38 -58.98
C CYS A 12 19.79 26.74 -58.18
N CYS A 13 19.41 27.47 -57.13
CA CYS A 13 18.18 27.35 -56.35
C CYS A 13 16.90 27.28 -57.20
N MET A 14 16.04 26.30 -56.91
CA MET A 14 14.60 26.55 -56.87
C MET A 14 14.07 25.99 -55.56
N GLY A 15 13.60 26.91 -54.71
CA GLY A 15 13.02 26.59 -53.42
C GLY A 15 11.67 25.91 -53.59
N LEU A 16 11.52 24.77 -52.92
CA LEU A 16 10.24 24.25 -52.48
C LEU A 16 10.33 24.23 -50.96
N GLY A 17 9.87 25.33 -50.35
CA GLY A 17 9.68 25.43 -48.91
C GLY A 17 8.57 24.48 -48.50
N LEU A 18 8.93 23.28 -48.06
CA LEU A 18 8.05 22.45 -47.25
C LEU A 18 8.00 23.08 -45.87
N ALA A 19 6.94 23.85 -45.62
CA ALA A 19 6.58 24.30 -44.30
C ALA A 19 6.25 23.07 -43.45
N TYR A 20 7.14 22.72 -42.53
CA TYR A 20 6.82 21.81 -41.44
C TYR A 20 5.70 22.44 -40.62
N PRO A 21 4.59 21.75 -40.34
CA PRO A 21 3.66 22.22 -39.33
C PRO A 21 4.43 22.19 -38.01
N SER A 22 4.76 23.37 -37.52
CA SER A 22 5.29 23.61 -36.19
C SER A 22 4.42 22.85 -35.20
N GLY A 23 4.98 21.77 -34.64
CA GLY A 23 4.34 21.05 -33.55
C GLY A 23 4.04 22.04 -32.45
N VAL A 24 2.75 22.21 -32.15
CA VAL A 24 2.33 22.87 -30.92
C VAL A 24 2.71 21.90 -29.79
N MET A 25 3.99 21.94 -29.38
CA MET A 25 4.34 21.50 -28.04
C MET A 25 3.66 22.51 -27.13
N ALA A 26 2.58 22.10 -26.49
CA ALA A 26 1.99 22.83 -25.39
C ALA A 26 3.07 22.95 -24.30
N GLN A 27 3.84 24.04 -24.34
CA GLN A 27 4.67 24.44 -23.23
C GLN A 27 3.71 24.80 -22.11
N VAL A 28 3.64 23.95 -21.09
CA VAL A 28 3.04 24.31 -19.82
C VAL A 28 3.95 25.39 -19.23
N SER A 29 3.62 26.65 -19.52
CA SER A 29 4.22 27.79 -18.84
C SER A 29 4.08 27.58 -17.34
N ALA A 30 5.17 27.78 -16.58
CA ALA A 30 5.12 27.81 -15.13
C ALA A 30 4.17 28.94 -14.71
N ILE A 31 2.93 28.57 -14.36
CA ILE A 31 1.95 29.48 -13.78
C ILE A 31 2.55 29.92 -12.44
N LYS A 32 2.70 31.23 -12.26
CA LYS A 32 2.92 31.81 -10.94
C LYS A 32 1.85 31.26 -10.00
N THR A 33 2.26 30.49 -9.01
CA THR A 33 1.43 29.90 -7.97
C THR A 33 0.84 31.00 -7.09
N GLU A 34 -0.21 31.66 -7.57
CA GLU A 34 -1.22 32.17 -6.64
C GLU A 34 -1.97 30.97 -6.08
N THR A 35 -1.59 30.62 -4.84
CA THR A 35 -2.32 29.78 -3.86
C THR A 35 -3.26 28.73 -4.45
N VAL A 36 -2.76 27.50 -4.61
CA VAL A 36 -3.63 26.34 -4.79
C VAL A 36 -4.58 26.27 -3.59
N THR A 37 -5.88 26.41 -3.85
CA THR A 37 -6.99 26.21 -2.91
C THR A 37 -7.04 24.73 -2.53
N GLY A 38 -6.24 24.40 -1.52
CA GLY A 38 -5.94 23.08 -0.99
C GLY A 38 -4.90 23.16 0.12
N GLY A 39 -4.02 24.18 0.05
CA GLY A 39 -3.19 24.63 1.17
C GLY A 39 -2.52 23.50 1.95
N SER A 40 -2.63 23.57 3.27
CA SER A 40 -2.11 22.60 4.24
C SER A 40 -2.74 21.20 4.18
N LEU A 41 -3.89 21.02 3.50
CA LEU A 41 -4.58 19.73 3.41
C LEU A 41 -3.85 18.73 2.49
N ILE A 42 -3.23 19.20 1.40
CA ILE A 42 -2.54 18.34 0.42
C ILE A 42 -1.44 17.51 1.10
N GLY A 43 -1.41 16.22 0.82
CA GLY A 43 -0.48 15.24 1.37
C GLY A 43 -1.19 14.04 1.99
N ARG A 44 -0.43 13.26 2.74
CA ARG A 44 -0.89 12.02 3.37
C ARG A 44 -1.06 12.22 4.87
N TRP A 45 -2.03 11.53 5.45
CA TRP A 45 -2.47 11.73 6.82
C TRP A 45 -2.68 10.38 7.51
N ASP A 46 -1.99 10.20 8.64
CA ASP A 46 -2.23 9.11 9.56
C ASP A 46 -3.40 9.51 10.45
N ILE A 47 -4.52 8.80 10.30
CA ILE A 47 -5.78 9.12 10.98
C ILE A 47 -6.04 8.11 12.10
N LYS A 48 -6.58 8.60 13.21
CA LYS A 48 -7.20 7.83 14.28
C LYS A 48 -8.68 8.17 14.33
N VAL A 49 -9.52 7.15 14.17
CA VAL A 49 -10.97 7.24 14.29
C VAL A 49 -11.36 6.71 15.66
N ASN A 50 -12.02 7.51 16.49
CA ASN A 50 -12.44 7.06 17.82
C ASN A 50 -13.81 6.37 17.72
N GLU A 51 -13.79 5.05 17.63
CA GLU A 51 -15.00 4.22 17.63
C GLU A 51 -15.32 3.82 19.07
N ASN A 52 -16.32 4.47 19.66
CA ASN A 52 -16.81 4.17 21.01
C ASN A 52 -15.69 4.15 22.09
N GLY A 53 -14.79 5.13 22.05
CA GLY A 53 -13.68 5.26 23.00
C GLY A 53 -12.42 4.47 22.63
N THR A 54 -12.42 3.74 21.51
CA THR A 54 -11.23 3.04 21.01
C THR A 54 -10.75 3.67 19.70
N ASP A 55 -9.48 4.07 19.66
CA ASP A 55 -8.88 4.56 18.43
C ASP A 55 -8.63 3.40 17.46
N LYS A 56 -9.13 3.57 16.24
CA LYS A 56 -8.91 2.68 15.10
C LYS A 56 -8.06 3.38 14.04
N PRO A 57 -7.12 2.65 13.41
CA PRO A 57 -6.30 3.23 12.36
C PRO A 57 -7.11 3.49 11.09
N SER A 58 -6.82 4.61 10.45
CA SER A 58 -7.36 5.03 9.16
C SER A 58 -6.31 5.91 8.47
N TRP A 59 -6.51 6.22 7.20
CA TRP A 59 -5.56 7.01 6.42
C TRP A 59 -6.23 7.79 5.29
N LEU A 60 -5.68 8.96 4.98
CA LEU A 60 -6.15 9.83 3.91
C LEU A 60 -4.97 10.36 3.09
N GLU A 61 -5.10 10.34 1.78
CA GLU A 61 -4.28 11.14 0.87
C GLU A 61 -5.15 12.14 0.12
N VAL A 62 -4.68 13.38 0.05
CA VAL A 62 -5.26 14.45 -0.76
C VAL A 62 -4.20 14.96 -1.71
N GLU A 63 -4.52 15.00 -3.00
CA GLU A 63 -3.64 15.46 -4.05
C GLU A 63 -4.34 16.43 -5.01
N LEU A 64 -3.56 17.28 -5.68
CA LEU A 64 -4.07 18.17 -6.71
C LEU A 64 -4.10 17.44 -8.06
N SER A 65 -5.30 17.20 -8.58
CA SER A 65 -5.53 16.76 -9.95
C SER A 65 -5.66 17.97 -10.90
N GLY A 66 -4.73 18.04 -11.85
CA GLY A 66 -4.61 19.19 -12.75
C GLY A 66 -4.27 20.45 -11.97
N PHE A 67 -5.05 21.52 -12.18
CA PHE A 67 -4.78 22.84 -11.59
C PHE A 67 -5.78 23.27 -10.52
N ARG A 68 -6.86 22.52 -10.30
CA ARG A 68 -8.02 23.02 -9.53
C ARG A 68 -8.81 22.01 -8.73
N THR A 69 -8.62 20.71 -8.95
CA THR A 69 -9.48 19.69 -8.34
C THR A 69 -8.66 18.90 -7.34
N LEU A 70 -9.07 18.91 -6.09
CA LEU A 70 -8.51 18.00 -5.10
C LEU A 70 -9.18 16.64 -5.27
N VAL A 71 -8.38 15.59 -5.35
CA VAL A 71 -8.78 14.18 -5.38
C VAL A 71 -7.97 13.45 -4.31
N GLY A 72 -8.16 12.14 -4.18
CA GLY A 72 -7.41 11.42 -3.17
C GLY A 72 -7.72 9.95 -3.04
N ARG A 73 -7.30 9.39 -1.92
CA ARG A 73 -7.56 8.01 -1.52
C ARG A 73 -7.83 7.96 -0.02
N PHE A 74 -8.72 7.08 0.41
CA PHE A 74 -9.08 6.91 1.82
C PHE A 74 -9.08 5.43 2.21
N VAL A 75 -8.52 5.13 3.37
CA VAL A 75 -8.61 3.82 4.03
C VAL A 75 -9.40 4.03 5.30
N SER A 76 -10.58 3.39 5.38
CA SER A 76 -11.40 3.41 6.60
C SER A 76 -10.81 2.48 7.68
N THR A 77 -11.50 2.32 8.80
CA THR A 77 -11.10 1.41 9.90
C THR A 77 -11.10 -0.07 9.50
N GLY A 78 -11.64 -0.39 8.32
CA GLY A 78 -11.50 -1.64 7.60
C GLY A 78 -11.69 -1.45 6.09
N GLY A 79 -11.59 -2.53 5.31
CA GLY A 79 -11.73 -2.49 3.85
C GLY A 79 -10.45 -2.05 3.12
N SER A 80 -10.51 -1.79 1.82
CA SER A 80 -9.34 -1.38 1.04
C SER A 80 -9.23 0.13 0.88
N ALA A 81 -8.11 0.60 0.32
CA ALA A 81 -7.99 1.99 -0.10
C ALA A 81 -8.98 2.30 -1.23
N ARG A 82 -9.80 3.33 -1.02
CA ARG A 82 -10.88 3.74 -1.92
C ARG A 82 -10.56 5.08 -2.56
N PRO A 83 -10.76 5.23 -3.88
CA PRO A 83 -10.52 6.50 -4.56
C PRO A 83 -11.54 7.55 -4.12
N ILE A 84 -11.07 8.77 -3.95
CA ILE A 84 -11.89 9.97 -3.75
C ILE A 84 -11.89 10.74 -5.07
N SER A 85 -13.05 10.80 -5.73
CA SER A 85 -13.20 11.50 -7.01
C SER A 85 -13.10 13.03 -6.87
N LYS A 86 -13.45 13.56 -5.68
CA LYS A 86 -13.35 14.98 -5.36
C LYS A 86 -13.31 15.21 -3.86
N VAL A 87 -12.37 16.04 -3.41
CA VAL A 87 -12.35 16.63 -2.07
C VAL A 87 -12.82 18.08 -2.19
N ASN A 88 -13.90 18.43 -1.51
CA ASN A 88 -14.32 19.81 -1.36
C ASN A 88 -13.43 20.46 -0.29
N PHE A 89 -12.91 21.65 -0.55
CA PHE A 89 -12.09 22.38 0.40
C PHE A 89 -12.43 23.87 0.35
N ASP A 90 -12.86 24.43 1.48
CA ASP A 90 -13.18 25.85 1.62
C ASP A 90 -12.87 26.32 3.04
N ASN A 91 -12.15 27.44 3.17
CA ASN A 91 -11.85 28.08 4.45
C ASN A 91 -11.32 27.12 5.53
N GLY A 92 -10.42 26.21 5.15
CA GLY A 92 -9.82 25.22 6.06
C GLY A 92 -10.70 24.01 6.37
N LYS A 93 -11.95 23.98 5.91
CA LYS A 93 -12.86 22.83 6.02
C LYS A 93 -12.78 21.97 4.77
N PHE A 94 -12.90 20.66 4.94
CA PHE A 94 -12.93 19.71 3.83
C PHE A 94 -14.02 18.67 3.98
N SER A 95 -14.47 18.14 2.85
CA SER A 95 -15.36 16.99 2.85
C SER A 95 -15.25 16.16 1.58
N PHE A 96 -15.61 14.89 1.68
CA PHE A 96 -15.77 13.99 0.53
C PHE A 96 -16.79 12.90 0.86
N ALA A 97 -17.24 12.19 -0.17
CA ALA A 97 -18.12 11.05 -0.09
C ALA A 97 -17.53 9.87 -0.89
N ILE A 98 -17.76 8.66 -0.42
CA ILE A 98 -17.34 7.43 -1.09
C ILE A 98 -18.51 6.43 -1.09
N PRO A 99 -18.94 5.93 -2.26
CA PRO A 99 -20.06 5.01 -2.37
C PRO A 99 -19.72 3.66 -1.72
N PRO A 100 -20.71 2.95 -1.14
CA PRO A 100 -20.49 1.66 -0.48
C PRO A 100 -19.81 0.65 -1.42
N GLN A 101 -18.93 -0.18 -0.85
CA GLN A 101 -18.14 -1.20 -1.56
C GLN A 101 -18.49 -2.61 -1.08
N TRP A 102 -18.39 -2.82 0.23
CA TRP A 102 -18.65 -4.11 0.90
C TRP A 102 -19.72 -3.97 1.98
N GLU A 103 -20.06 -2.74 2.31
CA GLU A 103 -21.13 -2.38 3.21
C GLU A 103 -22.47 -2.86 2.63
N ARG A 104 -23.35 -3.38 3.50
CA ARG A 104 -24.67 -3.88 3.08
C ARG A 104 -25.66 -2.77 2.76
N GLU A 105 -25.40 -1.58 3.31
CA GLU A 105 -26.28 -0.43 3.22
C GLU A 105 -25.88 0.46 2.03
N ASP A 106 -26.87 1.11 1.41
CA ASP A 106 -26.67 1.91 0.19
C ASP A 106 -26.13 3.34 0.44
N ARG A 107 -25.93 3.74 1.70
CA ARG A 107 -25.46 5.09 2.01
C ARG A 107 -23.97 5.23 1.75
N ASP A 108 -23.60 6.36 1.15
CA ASP A 108 -22.20 6.75 1.03
C ASP A 108 -21.57 6.93 2.42
N LEU A 109 -20.31 6.48 2.54
CA LEU A 109 -19.45 6.96 3.61
C LEU A 109 -19.14 8.43 3.32
N THR A 110 -19.28 9.29 4.31
CA THR A 110 -18.89 10.70 4.19
C THR A 110 -17.91 11.08 5.28
N LEU A 111 -17.02 12.00 4.97
CA LEU A 111 -16.09 12.57 5.93
C LEU A 111 -16.18 14.08 5.81
N GLU A 112 -16.32 14.74 6.95
CA GLU A 112 -16.18 16.19 7.09
C GLU A 112 -15.11 16.51 8.12
N GLY A 113 -14.25 17.47 7.81
CA GLY A 113 -13.12 17.81 8.67
C GLY A 113 -12.67 19.25 8.52
N THR A 114 -11.77 19.65 9.41
CA THR A 114 -11.11 20.95 9.43
C THR A 114 -9.61 20.75 9.60
N VAL A 115 -8.82 21.54 8.89
CA VAL A 115 -7.38 21.64 9.12
C VAL A 115 -7.14 22.46 10.37
N THR A 116 -6.38 21.89 11.31
CA THR A 116 -6.01 22.51 12.58
C THR A 116 -4.54 22.92 12.55
N ALA A 117 -4.06 23.56 13.63
CA ALA A 117 -2.64 23.88 13.77
C ALA A 117 -1.74 22.64 13.78
N ASP A 118 -2.24 21.54 14.37
CA ASP A 118 -1.48 20.31 14.61
C ASP A 118 -1.84 19.17 13.64
N GLY A 119 -2.79 19.38 12.74
CA GLY A 119 -3.14 18.41 11.70
C GLY A 119 -4.54 18.57 11.14
N ILE A 120 -5.35 17.52 11.21
CA ILE A 120 -6.77 17.51 10.80
C ILE A 120 -7.64 16.89 11.90
N SER A 121 -8.89 17.31 11.98
CA SER A 121 -9.90 16.65 12.82
C SER A 121 -11.29 16.81 12.22
N GLY A 122 -12.21 15.94 12.63
CA GLY A 122 -13.56 15.97 12.09
C GLY A 122 -14.38 14.76 12.47
N THR A 123 -15.35 14.44 11.61
CA THR A 123 -16.27 13.32 11.78
C THR A 123 -16.31 12.47 10.52
N ILE A 124 -16.31 11.14 10.70
CA ILE A 124 -16.64 10.18 9.65
C ILE A 124 -18.05 9.68 9.91
N HIS A 125 -18.89 9.74 8.88
CA HIS A 125 -20.20 9.12 8.86
C HIS A 125 -20.12 7.87 8.00
N THR A 126 -20.33 6.72 8.63
CA THR A 126 -20.27 5.40 8.00
C THR A 126 -21.58 5.06 7.30
N SER A 127 -21.53 4.11 6.36
CA SER A 127 -22.71 3.68 5.59
C SER A 127 -23.84 3.09 6.45
N ASP A 128 -23.51 2.53 7.61
CA ASP A 128 -24.50 2.02 8.58
C ASP A 128 -25.14 3.14 9.43
N GLY A 129 -24.71 4.39 9.24
CA GLY A 129 -25.29 5.58 9.84
C GLY A 129 -24.64 6.01 11.15
N GLN A 130 -23.61 5.29 11.60
CA GLN A 130 -22.84 5.71 12.75
C GLN A 130 -21.88 6.84 12.40
N SER A 131 -21.60 7.68 13.39
CA SER A 131 -20.69 8.82 13.26
C SER A 131 -19.60 8.75 14.31
N TYR A 132 -18.35 8.88 13.88
CA TYR A 132 -17.19 8.77 14.74
C TYR A 132 -16.25 9.96 14.56
N PRO A 133 -15.79 10.59 15.65
CA PRO A 133 -14.80 11.66 15.55
C PRO A 133 -13.45 11.08 15.13
N PHE A 134 -12.68 11.84 14.37
CA PHE A 134 -11.31 11.50 14.01
C PHE A 134 -10.34 12.64 14.27
N THR A 135 -9.08 12.28 14.45
CA THR A 135 -7.94 13.18 14.38
C THR A 135 -6.92 12.62 13.42
N GLY A 136 -6.11 13.47 12.81
CA GLY A 136 -5.05 13.03 11.91
C GLY A 136 -3.84 13.95 11.95
N VAL A 137 -2.67 13.37 11.75
CA VAL A 137 -1.39 14.05 11.64
C VAL A 137 -0.78 13.76 10.28
N LYS A 138 0.15 14.60 9.82
CA LYS A 138 0.84 14.31 8.55
C LYS A 138 1.58 12.98 8.66
N ALA A 139 1.34 12.11 7.68
CA ALA A 139 2.07 10.86 7.59
C ALA A 139 3.56 11.17 7.32
N PRO A 140 4.49 10.48 7.98
CA PRO A 140 5.94 10.71 7.80
C PRO A 140 6.36 10.32 6.38
N ASP A 141 7.38 10.94 5.77
CA ASP A 141 7.80 10.57 4.39
C ASP A 141 8.49 9.19 4.33
N LEU A 142 9.16 8.79 5.41
CA LEU A 142 9.93 7.53 5.53
C LEU A 142 10.96 7.27 4.42
N LYS A 143 11.39 8.31 3.71
CA LYS A 143 12.42 8.21 2.69
C LYS A 143 13.80 8.07 3.34
N ARG A 144 14.43 6.91 3.15
CA ARG A 144 15.83 6.70 3.56
C ARG A 144 16.77 7.40 2.58
N THR A 145 17.75 8.14 3.09
CA THR A 145 18.76 8.85 2.29
C THR A 145 19.98 7.99 1.97
N THR A 146 20.17 6.88 2.71
CA THR A 146 21.22 5.90 2.50
C THR A 146 20.63 4.49 2.46
N PRO A 147 21.24 3.56 1.70
CA PRO A 147 20.84 2.16 1.72
C PRO A 147 21.02 1.56 3.13
N PRO A 148 20.07 0.74 3.63
CA PRO A 148 20.21 0.10 4.93
C PRO A 148 21.40 -0.86 4.98
N VAL A 149 22.07 -0.90 6.12
CA VAL A 149 23.07 -1.93 6.42
C VAL A 149 22.34 -3.12 7.02
N TRP A 150 22.37 -4.27 6.35
CA TRP A 150 21.64 -5.44 6.81
C TRP A 150 22.33 -6.15 7.98
N GLY A 151 21.51 -6.55 8.96
CA GLY A 151 21.87 -7.36 10.11
C GLY A 151 22.06 -8.83 9.76
N LYS A 152 22.12 -9.68 10.79
CA LYS A 152 22.13 -11.13 10.61
C LYS A 152 20.69 -11.64 10.42
N PRO A 153 20.45 -12.63 9.55
CA PRO A 153 19.16 -13.29 9.45
C PRO A 153 18.75 -13.95 10.78
N ILE A 154 17.46 -13.88 11.10
CA ILE A 154 16.85 -14.41 12.32
C ILE A 154 15.71 -15.33 11.89
N LYS A 155 15.67 -16.56 12.41
CA LYS A 155 14.46 -17.40 12.32
C LYS A 155 13.40 -16.80 13.23
N LEU A 156 12.41 -16.16 12.63
CA LEU A 156 11.33 -15.50 13.37
C LEU A 156 10.35 -16.52 13.95
N PHE A 157 10.18 -17.66 13.28
CA PHE A 157 9.44 -18.80 13.78
C PHE A 157 10.38 -19.94 14.19
N ASN A 158 10.13 -20.52 15.37
CA ASN A 158 11.01 -21.53 15.97
C ASN A 158 10.71 -22.96 15.52
N GLY A 159 9.59 -23.20 14.82
CA GLY A 159 9.17 -24.53 14.34
C GLY A 159 8.63 -25.47 15.42
N LYS A 160 8.39 -24.99 16.64
CA LYS A 160 7.99 -25.81 17.79
C LYS A 160 6.70 -25.34 18.46
N ASP A 161 6.58 -24.03 18.69
CA ASP A 161 5.48 -23.43 19.44
C ASP A 161 5.32 -21.95 19.05
N LEU A 162 4.43 -21.24 19.74
CA LEU A 162 4.14 -19.83 19.51
C LEU A 162 5.04 -18.87 20.32
N THR A 163 6.16 -19.33 20.88
CA THR A 163 7.07 -18.43 21.59
C THR A 163 7.54 -17.32 20.65
N GLY A 164 7.37 -16.05 21.05
CA GLY A 164 7.63 -14.88 20.20
C GLY A 164 6.44 -14.45 19.34
N TRP A 165 5.26 -15.06 19.52
CA TRP A 165 4.02 -14.78 18.80
C TRP A 165 2.84 -14.63 19.75
N LYS A 166 1.90 -13.76 19.40
CA LYS A 166 0.68 -13.50 20.15
C LYS A 166 -0.54 -13.54 19.24
N ALA A 167 -1.56 -14.30 19.64
CA ALA A 167 -2.86 -14.27 18.99
C ALA A 167 -3.66 -13.03 19.44
N LEU A 168 -4.34 -12.39 18.48
CA LEU A 168 -5.26 -11.28 18.72
C LEU A 168 -6.67 -11.83 18.85
N GLY A 169 -6.97 -12.39 20.02
CA GLY A 169 -8.23 -13.07 20.33
C GLY A 169 -8.00 -14.46 20.90
N GLU A 170 -9.02 -15.30 20.83
CA GLU A 170 -8.91 -16.72 21.22
C GLU A 170 -7.98 -17.46 20.25
N ASN A 171 -6.90 -18.03 20.77
CA ASN A 171 -5.87 -18.64 19.92
C ASN A 171 -6.37 -19.92 19.24
N GLN A 172 -6.29 -19.93 17.91
CA GLN A 172 -6.53 -21.11 17.07
C GLN A 172 -5.25 -21.64 16.40
N TRP A 173 -4.15 -20.89 16.48
CA TRP A 173 -2.91 -21.23 15.79
C TRP A 173 -2.25 -22.42 16.47
N ILE A 174 -1.86 -23.39 15.66
CA ILE A 174 -1.21 -24.62 16.09
C ILE A 174 0.13 -24.80 15.38
N VAL A 175 1.06 -25.49 16.02
CA VAL A 175 2.32 -25.90 15.40
C VAL A 175 2.33 -27.40 15.25
N LYS A 176 2.49 -27.88 14.01
CA LYS A 176 2.60 -29.30 13.70
C LYS A 176 3.75 -29.56 12.73
N ASN A 177 4.69 -30.41 13.12
CA ASN A 177 5.83 -30.81 12.28
C ASN A 177 6.63 -29.62 11.70
N GLY A 178 6.84 -28.56 12.49
CA GLY A 178 7.57 -27.37 12.03
C GLY A 178 6.75 -26.41 11.17
N VAL A 179 5.44 -26.63 11.03
CA VAL A 179 4.51 -25.77 10.31
C VAL A 179 3.60 -25.06 11.30
N LEU A 180 3.47 -23.74 11.15
CA LEU A 180 2.50 -22.90 11.84
C LEU A 180 1.20 -22.89 11.03
N SER A 181 0.09 -23.32 11.60
CA SER A 181 -1.18 -23.49 10.89
C SER A 181 -2.31 -22.75 11.58
N SER A 182 -3.13 -22.04 10.81
CA SER A 182 -4.49 -21.65 11.17
C SER A 182 -5.47 -22.61 10.47
N PRO A 183 -6.16 -23.51 11.20
CA PRO A 183 -7.00 -24.54 10.57
C PRO A 183 -8.35 -24.02 10.08
N HIS A 184 -8.79 -22.86 10.54
CA HIS A 184 -10.04 -22.19 10.19
C HIS A 184 -9.92 -20.67 10.42
N SER A 185 -10.95 -19.92 10.07
CA SER A 185 -11.08 -18.51 10.40
C SER A 185 -11.17 -18.28 11.91
N GLY A 186 -10.48 -17.25 12.41
CA GLY A 186 -10.57 -16.75 13.78
C GLY A 186 -9.44 -15.78 14.10
N ALA A 187 -8.66 -15.99 15.17
CA ALA A 187 -7.69 -14.98 15.61
C ALA A 187 -6.56 -14.71 14.60
N ASN A 188 -6.19 -13.45 14.50
CA ASN A 188 -4.98 -12.97 13.84
C ASN A 188 -3.72 -13.26 14.68
N LEU A 189 -2.54 -13.39 14.08
CA LEU A 189 -1.29 -13.69 14.80
C LEU A 189 -0.21 -12.65 14.53
N ILE A 190 0.40 -12.12 15.58
CA ILE A 190 1.45 -11.10 15.49
C ILE A 190 2.75 -11.55 16.15
N SER A 191 3.89 -11.17 15.59
CA SER A 191 5.18 -11.35 16.26
C SER A 191 5.33 -10.38 17.42
N GLU A 192 5.95 -10.81 18.52
CA GLU A 192 6.24 -9.92 19.66
C GLU A 192 7.38 -8.94 19.33
N LYS A 193 8.31 -9.34 18.47
CA LYS A 193 9.36 -8.46 17.97
C LYS A 193 8.82 -7.50 16.93
N THR A 194 9.33 -6.28 16.94
CA THR A 194 9.02 -5.23 15.97
C THR A 194 10.25 -4.86 15.15
N PHE A 195 10.01 -4.35 13.93
CA PHE A 195 11.04 -4.10 12.93
C PHE A 195 10.77 -2.78 12.19
N THR A 196 11.84 -2.11 11.77
CA THR A 196 11.80 -0.97 10.86
C THR A 196 11.98 -1.46 9.43
N ASP A 197 13.20 -1.37 8.89
CA ASP A 197 13.56 -1.84 7.56
C ASP A 197 14.04 -3.30 7.64
N PHE A 198 13.62 -4.15 6.70
CA PHE A 198 13.96 -5.57 6.75
C PHE A 198 13.88 -6.25 5.38
N LYS A 199 14.51 -7.42 5.30
CA LYS A 199 14.19 -8.47 4.32
C LYS A 199 13.46 -9.60 5.02
N LEU A 200 12.35 -10.06 4.47
CA LEU A 200 11.53 -11.14 5.00
C LEU A 200 11.43 -12.24 3.95
N HIS A 201 11.79 -13.45 4.34
CA HIS A 201 11.49 -14.68 3.62
C HIS A 201 10.45 -15.46 4.40
N LEU A 202 9.45 -16.01 3.72
CA LEU A 202 8.51 -16.96 4.29
C LEU A 202 7.97 -17.90 3.21
N GLU A 203 7.64 -19.11 3.64
CA GLU A 203 6.91 -20.08 2.83
C GLU A 203 5.51 -20.25 3.39
N PHE A 204 4.52 -20.35 2.51
CA PHE A 204 3.13 -20.47 2.89
C PHE A 204 2.38 -21.46 2.00
N ARG A 205 1.27 -21.99 2.51
CA ARG A 205 0.35 -22.86 1.78
C ARG A 205 -1.08 -22.57 2.24
N TYR A 206 -1.98 -22.33 1.30
CA TYR A 206 -3.39 -22.09 1.57
C TYR A 206 -4.27 -23.17 0.94
N GLN A 207 -5.46 -23.39 1.48
CA GLN A 207 -6.47 -24.27 0.88
C GLN A 207 -7.27 -23.56 -0.21
N LYS A 208 -7.95 -24.32 -1.07
CA LYS A 208 -8.84 -23.77 -2.08
C LYS A 208 -9.88 -22.83 -1.48
N GLY A 209 -10.04 -21.64 -2.06
CA GLY A 209 -10.96 -20.60 -1.62
C GLY A 209 -10.53 -19.84 -0.35
N SER A 210 -9.32 -20.08 0.16
CA SER A 210 -8.82 -19.39 1.36
C SER A 210 -8.26 -18.01 1.04
N ASN A 211 -8.27 -17.15 2.05
CA ASN A 211 -7.72 -15.81 2.03
C ASN A 211 -6.96 -15.54 3.35
N SER A 212 -5.83 -14.87 3.25
CA SER A 212 -4.92 -14.50 4.33
C SER A 212 -4.05 -13.33 3.83
N GLY A 213 -3.10 -12.90 4.65
CA GLY A 213 -2.22 -11.80 4.29
C GLY A 213 -1.03 -11.73 5.22
N VAL A 214 0.07 -11.20 4.70
CA VAL A 214 1.26 -10.89 5.49
C VAL A 214 1.36 -9.38 5.62
N TYR A 215 1.09 -8.88 6.83
CA TYR A 215 1.19 -7.47 7.15
C TYR A 215 2.62 -7.14 7.57
N LEU A 216 3.26 -6.30 6.75
CA LEU A 216 4.57 -5.75 7.00
C LEU A 216 4.45 -4.63 8.03
N ARG A 217 5.21 -4.73 9.13
CA ARG A 217 5.11 -3.82 10.29
C ARG A 217 3.70 -3.73 10.89
N GLY A 218 2.85 -4.74 10.68
CA GLY A 218 1.45 -4.74 11.11
C GLY A 218 0.57 -3.76 10.35
N ARG A 219 1.03 -3.21 9.22
CA ARG A 219 0.39 -2.07 8.53
C ARG A 219 0.17 -2.25 7.04
N TYR A 220 1.05 -2.98 6.37
CA TYR A 220 0.97 -3.13 4.91
C TYR A 220 0.77 -4.59 4.52
N GLU A 221 -0.45 -4.93 4.13
CA GLU A 221 -0.81 -6.28 3.72
C GLU A 221 -0.24 -6.62 2.35
N THR A 222 0.61 -7.64 2.30
CA THR A 222 0.89 -8.40 1.08
C THR A 222 -0.11 -9.55 0.99
N GLN A 223 -0.97 -9.50 -0.02
CA GLN A 223 -2.15 -10.35 -0.14
C GLN A 223 -1.82 -11.83 -0.41
N ILE A 224 -2.53 -12.74 0.25
CA ILE A 224 -2.54 -14.18 -0.01
C ILE A 224 -3.98 -14.62 -0.25
N ILE A 225 -4.37 -14.93 -1.48
CA ILE A 225 -5.73 -15.36 -1.79
C ILE A 225 -5.74 -16.39 -2.91
N ASP A 226 -6.66 -17.35 -2.82
CA ASP A 226 -6.91 -18.30 -3.91
C ASP A 226 -7.84 -17.67 -4.98
N ASN A 227 -7.27 -16.77 -5.80
CA ASN A 227 -7.98 -16.21 -6.94
C ASN A 227 -7.76 -17.03 -8.23
N PRO A 228 -8.73 -17.06 -9.15
CA PRO A 228 -8.57 -17.68 -10.47
C PRO A 228 -7.30 -17.22 -11.20
N LYS A 229 -6.58 -18.17 -11.82
CA LYS A 229 -5.37 -17.87 -12.62
C LYS A 229 -5.65 -17.01 -13.85
N THR A 230 -6.90 -16.96 -14.30
CA THR A 230 -7.35 -16.16 -15.43
C THR A 230 -7.61 -14.70 -15.08
N ASP A 231 -7.65 -14.36 -13.79
CA ASP A 231 -7.89 -12.99 -13.36
C ASP A 231 -6.72 -12.10 -13.75
N HIS A 232 -7.05 -10.89 -14.22
CA HIS A 232 -6.05 -9.85 -14.41
C HIS A 232 -5.42 -9.48 -13.05
N PRO A 233 -4.09 -9.25 -12.98
CA PRO A 233 -3.45 -8.80 -11.76
C PRO A 233 -4.14 -7.56 -11.18
N ASN A 234 -4.40 -7.59 -9.89
CA ASN A 234 -5.10 -6.53 -9.16
C ASN A 234 -4.52 -6.43 -7.74
N SER A 235 -4.55 -5.24 -7.15
CA SER A 235 -4.02 -5.00 -5.80
C SER A 235 -4.76 -5.77 -4.70
N HIS A 236 -5.98 -6.25 -4.94
CA HIS A 236 -6.77 -7.04 -3.99
C HIS A 236 -6.55 -8.55 -4.14
N LEU A 237 -5.77 -8.98 -5.14
CA LEU A 237 -5.49 -10.38 -5.46
C LEU A 237 -4.06 -10.78 -5.07
N PHE A 238 -3.72 -12.05 -5.27
CA PHE A 238 -2.45 -12.63 -4.84
C PHE A 238 -1.24 -11.75 -5.18
N GLY A 239 -0.43 -11.43 -4.17
CA GLY A 239 0.81 -10.68 -4.31
C GLY A 239 0.65 -9.16 -4.43
N GLY A 240 -0.58 -8.64 -4.43
CA GLY A 240 -0.83 -7.21 -4.33
C GLY A 240 -0.51 -6.65 -2.94
N VAL A 241 -0.12 -5.37 -2.88
CA VAL A 241 -0.22 -4.62 -1.63
C VAL A 241 -1.64 -4.10 -1.55
N TYR A 242 -2.40 -4.62 -0.58
CA TYR A 242 -3.86 -4.56 -0.59
C TYR A 242 -4.41 -3.15 -0.80
N GLY A 243 -5.17 -2.97 -1.88
CA GLY A 243 -5.77 -1.68 -2.26
C GLY A 243 -4.82 -0.63 -2.88
N PHE A 244 -3.51 -0.88 -2.95
CA PHE A 244 -2.54 0.11 -3.44
C PHE A 244 -1.71 -0.35 -4.64
N LEU A 245 -0.94 -1.43 -4.50
CA LEU A 245 0.06 -1.80 -5.51
C LEU A 245 -0.38 -3.07 -6.22
N VAL A 246 -0.46 -2.98 -7.54
CA VAL A 246 -0.83 -4.09 -8.42
C VAL A 246 0.44 -4.87 -8.79
N PRO A 247 0.46 -6.21 -8.61
CA PRO A 247 1.58 -7.02 -9.05
C PRO A 247 1.64 -7.07 -10.59
N SER A 248 2.84 -7.18 -11.16
CA SER A 248 3.02 -7.19 -12.62
C SER A 248 2.47 -8.45 -13.29
N GLU A 249 2.38 -9.56 -12.56
CA GLU A 249 1.78 -10.81 -13.01
C GLU A 249 1.20 -11.59 -11.82
N ASN A 250 0.25 -12.49 -12.07
CA ASN A 250 -0.17 -13.48 -11.08
C ASN A 250 0.88 -14.61 -11.04
N ALA A 251 1.71 -14.60 -9.99
CA ALA A 251 2.75 -15.61 -9.78
C ALA A 251 2.31 -16.77 -8.87
N ALA A 252 1.01 -16.89 -8.54
CA ALA A 252 0.51 -17.96 -7.68
C ALA A 252 0.69 -19.34 -8.32
N ILE A 253 1.21 -20.29 -7.54
CA ILE A 253 1.32 -21.69 -7.94
C ILE A 253 -0.06 -22.36 -7.87
N GLY A 254 -0.80 -22.16 -6.77
CA GLY A 254 -2.15 -22.67 -6.56
C GLY A 254 -2.40 -23.12 -5.11
N PRO A 255 -3.64 -23.52 -4.79
CA PRO A 255 -3.98 -24.05 -3.48
C PRO A 255 -3.26 -25.37 -3.21
N ASP A 256 -3.07 -25.69 -1.93
CA ASP A 256 -2.44 -26.90 -1.40
C ASP A 256 -0.98 -27.12 -1.82
N GLN A 257 -0.34 -26.08 -2.38
CA GLN A 257 1.06 -26.07 -2.78
C GLN A 257 1.84 -25.03 -1.95
N TRP A 258 3.08 -25.36 -1.61
CA TRP A 258 3.97 -24.41 -0.94
C TRP A 258 4.41 -23.32 -1.91
N GLN A 259 4.31 -22.09 -1.44
CA GLN A 259 4.63 -20.87 -2.15
C GLN A 259 5.59 -20.02 -1.31
N THR A 260 6.33 -19.13 -1.96
CA THR A 260 7.32 -18.29 -1.28
C THR A 260 7.06 -16.82 -1.51
N TYR A 261 7.27 -16.03 -0.47
CA TYR A 261 7.50 -14.60 -0.58
C TYR A 261 8.90 -14.24 -0.07
N ASP A 262 9.62 -13.48 -0.88
CA ASP A 262 10.81 -12.74 -0.49
C ASP A 262 10.50 -11.24 -0.63
N ILE A 263 10.42 -10.55 0.51
CA ILE A 263 9.98 -9.17 0.60
C ILE A 263 11.13 -8.33 1.14
N THR A 264 11.47 -7.24 0.47
CA THR A 264 12.37 -6.21 1.01
C THR A 264 11.56 -4.95 1.25
N LEU A 265 11.56 -4.45 2.49
CA LEU A 265 10.92 -3.20 2.88
C LEU A 265 11.97 -2.23 3.46
N VAL A 266 12.06 -1.05 2.87
CA VAL A 266 12.95 0.04 3.30
C VAL A 266 12.15 1.34 3.38
N GLY A 267 11.86 1.81 4.60
CA GLY A 267 10.85 2.85 4.77
C GLY A 267 9.49 2.37 4.23
N ARG A 268 8.98 3.01 3.18
CA ARG A 268 7.80 2.55 2.40
C ARG A 268 8.14 1.92 1.05
N MET A 269 9.41 1.84 0.68
CA MET A 269 9.81 1.23 -0.59
C MET A 269 9.80 -0.29 -0.45
N VAL A 270 8.97 -0.95 -1.25
CA VAL A 270 8.76 -2.40 -1.19
C VAL A 270 9.16 -3.07 -2.50
N THR A 271 9.84 -4.21 -2.37
CA THR A 271 10.04 -5.18 -3.44
C THR A 271 9.46 -6.51 -2.97
N ILE A 272 8.62 -7.15 -3.80
CA ILE A 272 7.99 -8.44 -3.52
C ILE A 272 8.35 -9.39 -4.66
N VAL A 273 8.99 -10.50 -4.27
CA VAL A 273 9.27 -11.63 -5.14
C VAL A 273 8.39 -12.79 -4.68
N ALA A 274 7.54 -13.28 -5.58
CA ALA A 274 6.66 -14.40 -5.35
C ALA A 274 7.10 -15.59 -6.19
N ASN A 275 7.37 -16.73 -5.55
CA ASN A 275 7.76 -17.96 -6.24
C ASN A 275 8.94 -17.75 -7.22
N GLY A 276 9.92 -16.94 -6.81
CA GLY A 276 11.11 -16.59 -7.61
C GLY A 276 10.91 -15.51 -8.68
N LYS A 277 9.69 -14.97 -8.85
CA LYS A 277 9.38 -13.91 -9.81
C LYS A 277 9.19 -12.58 -9.10
N THR A 278 9.88 -11.52 -9.54
CA THR A 278 9.66 -10.17 -9.00
C THR A 278 8.35 -9.62 -9.53
N ILE A 279 7.36 -9.47 -8.65
CA ILE A 279 6.01 -9.02 -9.02
C ILE A 279 5.74 -7.56 -8.64
N ILE A 280 6.45 -7.03 -7.64
CA ILE A 280 6.49 -5.60 -7.32
C ILE A 280 7.96 -5.24 -7.13
N SER A 281 8.43 -4.24 -7.88
CA SER A 281 9.85 -3.84 -7.89
C SER A 281 10.03 -2.42 -7.37
N ASN A 282 10.54 -2.29 -6.14
CA ASN A 282 10.91 -1.03 -5.49
C ASN A 282 9.87 0.09 -5.67
N GLN A 283 8.62 -0.19 -5.31
CA GLN A 283 7.52 0.78 -5.35
C GLN A 283 7.22 1.35 -3.97
N GLU A 284 6.76 2.59 -3.90
CA GLU A 284 6.34 3.21 -2.64
C GLU A 284 4.94 2.72 -2.26
N ILE A 285 4.78 2.18 -1.06
CA ILE A 285 3.46 1.94 -0.47
C ILE A 285 2.89 3.31 -0.03
N PRO A 286 1.72 3.75 -0.49
CA PRO A 286 1.22 5.09 -0.17
C PRO A 286 0.94 5.32 1.32
N GLY A 287 0.33 4.34 1.99
CA GLY A 287 -0.03 4.40 3.40
C GLY A 287 -0.44 3.03 3.94
N ILE A 288 -1.00 3.00 5.15
CA ILE A 288 -1.47 1.76 5.79
C ILE A 288 -2.60 1.12 4.96
N THR A 289 -2.62 -0.22 4.89
CA THR A 289 -3.73 -0.96 4.30
C THR A 289 -4.85 -1.15 5.34
N GLY A 290 -6.05 -1.53 4.91
CA GLY A 290 -7.07 -1.97 5.85
C GLY A 290 -6.59 -3.12 6.70
N GLY A 291 -7.14 -3.23 7.92
CA GLY A 291 -6.71 -4.24 8.89
C GLY A 291 -5.38 -3.93 9.60
N ALA A 292 -4.76 -2.78 9.33
CA ALA A 292 -3.57 -2.33 10.06
C ALA A 292 -3.82 -2.28 11.59
N LEU A 293 -2.76 -2.49 12.37
CA LEU A 293 -2.83 -2.43 13.84
C LEU A 293 -2.87 -1.00 14.37
N ASP A 294 -2.21 -0.07 13.68
CA ASP A 294 -2.11 1.34 14.01
C ASP A 294 -1.69 2.16 12.77
N SER A 295 -1.81 3.49 12.85
CA SER A 295 -1.37 4.42 11.81
C SER A 295 0.01 5.04 12.10
N ASN A 296 0.78 4.53 13.06
CA ASN A 296 2.07 5.13 13.45
C ASN A 296 3.19 4.65 12.52
N GLU A 297 3.17 5.04 11.25
CA GLU A 297 4.02 4.45 10.20
C GLU A 297 5.53 4.64 10.44
N ALA A 298 5.95 5.64 11.21
CA ALA A 298 7.35 5.85 11.58
C ALA A 298 7.89 4.82 12.58
N GLU A 299 7.01 4.22 13.38
CA GLU A 299 7.42 3.32 14.45
C GLU A 299 7.73 1.91 13.92
N PRO A 300 8.65 1.19 14.58
CA PRO A 300 8.80 -0.24 14.35
C PRO A 300 7.47 -0.98 14.53
N GLY A 301 7.22 -2.01 13.72
CA GLY A 301 5.99 -2.80 13.82
C GLY A 301 6.24 -4.30 13.66
N PRO A 302 5.28 -5.15 14.08
CA PRO A 302 5.43 -6.59 14.04
C PRO A 302 5.28 -7.16 12.63
N ILE A 303 5.60 -8.45 12.45
CA ILE A 303 5.02 -9.22 11.34
C ILE A 303 3.66 -9.75 11.82
N TYR A 304 2.63 -9.58 10.99
CA TYR A 304 1.26 -9.95 11.32
C TYR A 304 0.69 -10.84 10.21
N PHE A 305 0.15 -12.00 10.59
CA PHE A 305 -0.58 -12.91 9.71
C PHE A 305 -2.08 -12.84 9.95
N GLN A 306 -2.82 -12.60 8.87
CA GLN A 306 -4.28 -12.62 8.87
C GLN A 306 -4.78 -14.07 8.95
N GLY A 307 -5.59 -14.39 9.96
CA GLY A 307 -6.09 -15.73 10.27
C GLY A 307 -7.61 -15.84 10.30
N ASP A 308 -8.33 -14.77 9.98
CA ASP A 308 -9.80 -14.67 10.01
C ASP A 308 -10.48 -15.00 8.68
N HIS A 309 -9.74 -15.23 7.58
CA HIS A 309 -10.32 -15.42 6.24
C HIS A 309 -10.06 -16.79 5.60
N GLY A 310 -9.69 -17.79 6.40
CA GLY A 310 -9.66 -19.20 5.99
C GLY A 310 -8.41 -19.95 6.46
N PRO A 311 -8.28 -21.23 6.10
CA PRO A 311 -7.14 -22.04 6.48
C PRO A 311 -5.85 -21.59 5.79
N ILE A 312 -4.77 -21.42 6.55
CA ILE A 312 -3.46 -21.00 6.06
C ILE A 312 -2.35 -21.66 6.86
N GLU A 313 -1.25 -21.97 6.21
CA GLU A 313 -0.05 -22.54 6.83
C GLU A 313 1.20 -21.74 6.45
N PHE A 314 2.13 -21.62 7.39
CA PHE A 314 3.41 -20.95 7.22
C PHE A 314 4.57 -21.81 7.73
N ARG A 315 5.72 -21.69 7.08
CA ARG A 315 7.00 -22.23 7.58
C ARG A 315 8.16 -21.38 7.08
N ASN A 316 9.36 -21.69 7.57
CA ASN A 316 10.61 -21.05 7.14
C ASN A 316 10.55 -19.51 7.17
N ILE A 317 10.01 -18.95 8.26
CA ILE A 317 9.87 -17.50 8.41
C ILE A 317 11.21 -16.94 8.91
N VAL A 318 11.92 -16.25 8.03
CA VAL A 318 13.26 -15.71 8.28
C VAL A 318 13.26 -14.21 8.00
N ILE A 319 13.73 -13.41 8.95
CA ILE A 319 13.82 -11.96 8.80
C ILE A 319 15.27 -11.48 8.97
N THR A 320 15.72 -10.60 8.09
CA THR A 320 17.01 -9.92 8.18
C THR A 320 16.74 -8.43 8.41
N PRO A 321 16.75 -7.96 9.67
CA PRO A 321 16.50 -6.55 9.97
C PRO A 321 17.69 -5.68 9.56
N ALA A 322 17.45 -4.40 9.30
CA ALA A 322 18.50 -3.39 9.23
C ALA A 322 19.19 -3.21 10.61
N LYS A 323 20.46 -2.79 10.60
CA LYS A 323 21.25 -2.45 11.79
C LYS A 323 21.04 -1.01 12.23
#